data_AF-A0A1Q7YF00-F1
#
_entry.id   AF-A0A1Q7YF00-F1
#
_cell.length_a   1.000
_cell.length_b   1.000
_cell.length_c   1.000
_cell.angle_alpha   90.00
_cell.angle_beta   90.00
_cell.angle_gamma   90.00
#
_symmetry.space_group_name_H-M   'P 1'
#
loop_
_entity.id
_entity.type
_entity.pdbx_description
1 polymer ?
#
loop_
_entity_poly.entity_id
_entity_poly.type
_entity_poly.pdbx_seq_one_letter_code
_entity_poly.pdbx_strand_id
1 'polypeptide(L)'
;MKRCGFAEKFPPDALALETMDFEWTQQETDTYQDHVIEHVKGTTVLGYFVADEAIHLLLDIGFILTIYADAQMALALQSVCVSGLALEGYVKAELLNDIQLLHDEGRSVEGLALMTPAPADCLITEISLYALDERRRILLTGEDESLLIETSLGEGEISVESFKFAADTM
;
A
#
# COMPACT_ATOMS: atom_id res chain seq x y z
N MET A 1 15.95 60.88 -14.18
CA MET A 1 14.91 60.11 -14.90
C MET A 1 15.41 58.69 -15.12
N LYS A 2 14.72 57.69 -14.53
CA LYS A 2 14.41 56.32 -15.05
C LYS A 2 15.27 55.80 -16.23
N ARG A 3 15.90 54.62 -16.22
CA ARG A 3 15.36 53.26 -15.95
C ARG A 3 16.45 52.19 -15.73
N CYS A 4 16.05 51.13 -15.00
CA CYS A 4 16.68 49.83 -14.84
C CYS A 4 16.77 48.99 -16.14
N GLY A 5 17.56 47.90 -16.08
CA GLY A 5 17.47 46.73 -16.98
C GLY A 5 18.74 45.88 -16.89
N PHE A 6 18.87 45.02 -15.88
CA PHE A 6 18.62 43.57 -15.94
C PHE A 6 19.62 42.81 -16.83
N ALA A 7 20.56 42.14 -16.15
CA ALA A 7 21.50 41.21 -16.77
C ALA A 7 20.85 39.82 -16.81
N GLU A 8 20.58 39.30 -18.00
CA GLU A 8 20.34 37.87 -18.20
C GLU A 8 21.05 37.44 -19.49
N LYS A 9 22.14 36.68 -19.33
CA LYS A 9 22.77 35.89 -20.39
C LYS A 9 22.22 34.45 -20.29
N PHE A 10 21.49 34.03 -21.31
CA PHE A 10 21.00 32.67 -21.66
C PHE A 10 22.13 31.69 -22.02
N PRO A 11 21.89 30.39 -22.40
CA PRO A 11 20.91 29.32 -22.05
C PRO A 11 21.68 27.97 -21.83
N PRO A 12 21.25 26.73 -22.19
CA PRO A 12 19.96 25.99 -22.21
C PRO A 12 20.04 24.81 -21.17
N ASP A 13 19.20 23.78 -21.25
CA ASP A 13 19.36 22.48 -20.53
C ASP A 13 18.80 22.34 -19.10
N ALA A 14 17.82 23.14 -18.71
CA ALA A 14 16.87 22.65 -17.72
C ALA A 14 15.77 21.90 -18.47
N LEU A 15 15.93 20.59 -18.59
CA LEU A 15 14.87 19.65 -18.94
C LEU A 15 13.62 20.06 -18.18
N ALA A 16 12.68 20.70 -18.89
CA ALA A 16 11.30 20.75 -18.48
C ALA A 16 10.82 19.30 -18.53
N LEU A 17 11.04 18.57 -17.42
CA LEU A 17 10.11 17.54 -17.02
C LEU A 17 8.80 18.28 -16.80
N GLU A 18 8.00 18.31 -17.84
CA GLU A 18 6.57 18.54 -17.74
C GLU A 18 6.04 17.46 -16.80
N THR A 19 6.09 17.70 -15.49
CA THR A 19 5.21 17.03 -14.54
C THR A 19 3.81 17.47 -14.93
N MET A 20 3.20 16.72 -15.84
CA MET A 20 1.75 16.71 -15.99
C MET A 20 1.23 16.32 -14.61
N ASP A 21 0.72 17.30 -13.88
CA ASP A 21 -0.05 17.11 -12.64
C ASP A 21 -1.32 16.35 -13.01
N PHE A 22 -1.21 15.04 -13.11
CA PHE A 22 -2.36 14.18 -13.22
C PHE A 22 -3.05 14.14 -11.85
N GLU A 23 -4.23 14.73 -11.78
CA GLU A 23 -5.01 14.84 -10.55
C GLU A 23 -5.66 13.48 -10.24
N TRP A 24 -5.19 12.84 -9.18
CA TRP A 24 -5.79 11.62 -8.64
C TRP A 24 -7.23 11.89 -8.24
N THR A 25 -8.17 11.09 -8.75
CA THR A 25 -9.60 11.23 -8.42
C THR A 25 -9.96 10.26 -7.31
N GLN A 26 -10.62 10.75 -6.27
CA GLN A 26 -11.11 9.87 -5.20
C GLN A 26 -12.13 8.88 -5.77
N GLN A 27 -11.92 7.60 -5.47
CA GLN A 27 -12.81 6.51 -5.87
C GLN A 27 -13.80 6.22 -4.75
N GLU A 28 -15.08 6.10 -5.10
CA GLU A 28 -16.11 5.63 -4.18
C GLU A 28 -15.93 4.13 -3.91
N THR A 29 -16.14 3.75 -2.65
CA THR A 29 -16.20 2.36 -2.21
C THR A 29 -17.62 1.82 -2.37
N ASP A 30 -17.75 0.52 -2.62
CA ASP A 30 -19.04 -0.15 -2.53
C ASP A 30 -19.37 -0.57 -1.10
N THR A 31 -20.61 -1.05 -0.88
CA THR A 31 -21.06 -1.48 0.46
C THR A 31 -20.23 -2.62 1.05
N TYR A 32 -19.64 -3.47 0.21
CA TYR A 32 -18.79 -4.56 0.69
C TYR A 32 -17.43 -4.03 1.13
N GLN A 33 -16.82 -3.16 0.33
CA GLN A 33 -15.57 -2.48 0.65
C GLN A 33 -15.71 -1.65 1.92
N ASP A 34 -16.82 -0.93 2.10
CA ASP A 34 -17.10 -0.19 3.34
C ASP A 34 -17.11 -1.13 4.55
N HIS A 35 -17.71 -2.32 4.42
CA HIS A 35 -17.72 -3.29 5.50
C HIS A 35 -16.32 -3.84 5.80
N VAL A 36 -15.52 -4.11 4.77
CA VAL A 36 -14.12 -4.53 4.92
C VAL A 36 -13.31 -3.45 5.61
N ILE A 37 -13.40 -2.18 5.17
CA ILE A 37 -12.70 -1.04 5.77
C ILE A 37 -13.06 -0.91 7.25
N GLU A 38 -14.34 -0.92 7.60
CA GLU A 38 -14.78 -0.86 9.00
C GLU A 38 -14.26 -2.02 9.84
N HIS A 39 -14.09 -3.21 9.26
CA HIS A 39 -13.57 -4.38 9.97
C HIS A 39 -12.07 -4.29 10.24
N VAL A 40 -11.28 -3.71 9.32
CA VAL A 40 -9.83 -3.60 9.45
C VAL A 40 -9.37 -2.34 10.18
N LYS A 41 -10.28 -1.38 10.40
CA LYS A 41 -9.99 -0.22 11.27
C LYS A 41 -9.62 -0.68 12.69
N GLY A 42 -8.56 -0.11 13.23
CA GLY A 42 -8.01 -0.46 14.53
C GLY A 42 -7.15 -1.73 14.53
N THR A 43 -6.76 -2.23 13.35
CA THR A 43 -5.83 -3.37 13.20
C THR A 43 -4.49 -2.90 12.68
N THR A 44 -3.43 -3.62 13.02
CA THR A 44 -2.06 -3.31 12.63
C THR A 44 -1.62 -4.17 11.46
N VAL A 45 -1.04 -3.57 10.43
CA VAL A 45 -0.42 -4.31 9.32
C VAL A 45 0.94 -4.86 9.77
N LEU A 46 1.08 -6.19 9.82
CA LEU A 46 2.32 -6.86 10.23
C LEU A 46 3.30 -7.04 9.07
N GLY A 47 2.77 -7.33 7.88
CA GLY A 47 3.57 -7.60 6.69
C GLY A 47 2.70 -7.86 5.48
N TYR A 48 3.32 -8.12 4.34
CA TYR A 48 2.62 -8.35 3.10
C TYR A 48 3.36 -9.31 2.17
N PHE A 49 2.63 -9.86 1.21
CA PHE A 49 3.20 -10.51 0.03
C PHE A 49 2.35 -10.19 -1.19
N VAL A 50 2.92 -10.34 -2.38
CA VAL A 50 2.24 -10.09 -3.66
C VAL A 50 2.09 -11.41 -4.40
N ALA A 51 0.86 -11.73 -4.80
CA ALA A 51 0.52 -12.92 -5.58
C ALA A 51 -0.75 -12.66 -6.38
N ASP A 52 -0.92 -13.34 -7.53
CA ASP A 52 -2.15 -13.29 -8.33
C ASP A 52 -2.67 -11.86 -8.62
N GLU A 53 -1.77 -10.93 -8.97
CA GLU A 53 -2.07 -9.51 -9.26
C GLU A 53 -2.75 -8.76 -8.08
N ALA A 54 -2.52 -9.24 -6.87
CA ALA A 54 -3.01 -8.63 -5.64
C ALA A 54 -1.89 -8.55 -4.60
N ILE A 55 -2.05 -7.59 -3.69
CA ILE A 55 -1.28 -7.54 -2.46
C ILE A 55 -2.12 -8.10 -1.31
N HIS A 56 -1.48 -8.93 -0.52
CA HIS A 56 -2.07 -9.59 0.64
C HIS A 56 -1.39 -9.05 1.91
N LEU A 57 -2.11 -8.24 2.66
CA LEU A 57 -1.66 -7.62 3.91
C LEU A 57 -2.07 -8.50 5.09
N LEU A 58 -1.11 -8.95 5.87
CA LEU A 58 -1.36 -9.66 7.13
C LEU A 58 -1.68 -8.66 8.24
N LEU A 59 -2.81 -8.88 8.91
CA LEU A 59 -3.25 -8.08 10.06
C LEU A 59 -3.00 -8.84 11.37
N ASP A 60 -2.69 -8.11 12.43
CA ASP A 60 -2.50 -8.61 13.81
C ASP A 60 -3.69 -9.40 14.37
N ILE A 61 -4.89 -9.21 13.83
CA ILE A 61 -6.10 -9.96 14.17
C ILE A 61 -6.21 -11.35 13.51
N GLY A 62 -5.21 -11.79 12.73
CA GLY A 62 -5.20 -13.10 12.08
C GLY A 62 -5.99 -13.18 10.76
N PHE A 63 -6.26 -12.02 10.17
CA PHE A 63 -6.89 -11.87 8.87
C PHE A 63 -5.88 -11.38 7.82
N ILE A 64 -6.18 -11.69 6.56
CA ILE A 64 -5.46 -11.15 5.41
C ILE A 64 -6.41 -10.24 4.64
N LEU A 65 -6.04 -8.96 4.55
CA LEU A 65 -6.67 -7.99 3.65
C LEU A 65 -6.01 -8.10 2.28
N THR A 66 -6.77 -8.54 1.29
CA THR A 66 -6.32 -8.63 -0.10
C THR A 66 -6.81 -7.40 -0.86
N ILE A 67 -5.89 -6.71 -1.54
CA ILE A 67 -6.21 -5.56 -2.39
C ILE A 67 -5.77 -5.92 -3.81
N TYR A 68 -6.73 -5.95 -4.72
CA TYR A 68 -6.50 -6.28 -6.13
C TYR A 68 -6.00 -5.06 -6.91
N ALA A 69 -5.44 -5.28 -8.10
CA ALA A 69 -4.92 -4.22 -8.95
C ALA A 69 -5.95 -3.13 -9.32
N ASP A 70 -7.26 -3.43 -9.27
CA ASP A 70 -8.36 -2.48 -9.48
C ASP A 70 -8.85 -1.77 -8.21
N ALA A 71 -8.12 -1.96 -7.09
CA ALA A 71 -8.44 -1.52 -5.75
C ALA A 71 -9.71 -2.16 -5.13
N GLN A 72 -10.24 -3.23 -5.72
CA GLN A 72 -11.19 -4.08 -5.01
C GLN A 72 -10.50 -4.71 -3.80
N MET A 73 -11.29 -4.98 -2.76
CA MET A 73 -10.76 -5.52 -1.51
C MET A 73 -11.48 -6.79 -1.15
N ALA A 74 -10.77 -7.71 -0.50
CA ALA A 74 -11.36 -8.89 0.14
C ALA A 74 -10.70 -9.11 1.50
N LEU A 75 -11.46 -9.63 2.45
CA LEU A 75 -10.96 -9.96 3.78
C LEU A 75 -11.26 -11.42 4.09
N ALA A 76 -10.24 -12.18 4.46
CA ALA A 76 -10.38 -13.59 4.80
C ALA A 76 -9.48 -13.97 5.97
N LEU A 77 -9.86 -15.03 6.69
CA LEU A 77 -8.97 -15.65 7.66
C LEU A 77 -7.69 -16.13 6.97
N GLN A 78 -6.55 -15.96 7.63
CA GLN A 78 -5.24 -16.30 7.04
C GLN A 78 -5.17 -17.74 6.51
N SER A 79 -5.77 -18.71 7.23
CA SER A 79 -5.80 -20.12 6.82
C SER A 79 -6.63 -20.36 5.56
N VAL A 80 -7.75 -19.65 5.41
CA VAL A 80 -8.64 -19.74 4.24
C VAL A 80 -7.97 -19.07 3.03
N CYS A 81 -7.37 -17.90 3.24
CA CYS A 81 -6.65 -17.17 2.20
C CYS A 81 -5.49 -18.02 1.64
N VAL A 82 -4.58 -18.50 2.51
CA VAL A 82 -3.43 -19.31 2.08
C VAL A 82 -3.86 -20.61 1.40
N SER A 83 -4.95 -21.24 1.88
CA SER A 83 -5.49 -22.45 1.25
C SER A 83 -6.00 -22.17 -0.17
N GLY A 84 -6.58 -20.99 -0.42
CA GLY A 84 -7.13 -20.58 -1.71
C GLY A 84 -6.10 -20.20 -2.76
N LEU A 85 -4.87 -19.84 -2.37
CA LEU A 85 -3.80 -19.46 -3.30
C LEU A 85 -3.41 -20.62 -4.22
N ALA A 86 -3.05 -20.31 -5.47
CA ALA A 86 -2.59 -21.28 -6.46
C ALA A 86 -1.10 -21.66 -6.27
N LEU A 87 -0.70 -21.93 -5.02
CA LEU A 87 0.68 -22.26 -4.63
C LEU A 87 0.86 -23.75 -4.34
N GLU A 88 2.07 -24.25 -4.57
CA GLU A 88 2.44 -25.61 -4.19
C GLU A 88 2.44 -25.81 -2.66
N GLY A 89 2.25 -27.06 -2.23
CA GLY A 89 2.06 -27.37 -0.81
C GLY A 89 3.24 -26.97 0.09
N TYR A 90 4.47 -27.05 -0.40
CA TYR A 90 5.64 -26.63 0.36
C TYR A 90 5.72 -25.09 0.49
N VAL A 91 5.38 -24.36 -0.58
CA VAL A 91 5.34 -22.88 -0.58
C VAL A 91 4.28 -22.38 0.39
N LYS A 92 3.11 -23.03 0.43
CA LYS A 92 2.07 -22.72 1.42
C LYS A 92 2.54 -22.94 2.86
N ALA A 93 3.35 -23.98 3.10
CA ALA A 93 3.91 -24.24 4.42
C ALA A 93 4.93 -23.18 4.84
N GLU A 94 5.79 -22.72 3.91
CA GLU A 94 6.71 -21.60 4.15
C GLU A 94 5.94 -20.30 4.44
N LEU A 95 4.89 -20.01 3.67
CA LEU A 95 4.07 -18.82 3.90
C LEU A 95 3.38 -18.84 5.28
N LEU A 96 2.86 -20.00 5.69
CA LEU A 96 2.26 -20.14 7.03
C LEU A 96 3.31 -19.97 8.14
N ASN A 97 4.55 -20.42 7.91
CA ASN A 97 5.64 -20.22 8.85
C ASN A 97 5.99 -18.72 8.97
N ASP A 98 6.12 -18.03 7.84
CA ASP A 98 6.36 -16.58 7.82
C ASP A 98 5.25 -15.80 8.53
N ILE A 99 3.99 -16.14 8.29
CA ILE A 99 2.83 -15.55 8.97
C ILE A 99 2.94 -15.75 10.48
N GLN A 100 3.29 -16.96 10.93
CA GLN A 100 3.43 -17.26 12.36
C GLN A 100 4.57 -16.45 12.99
N LEU A 101 5.71 -16.36 12.32
CA LEU A 101 6.85 -15.56 12.79
C LEU A 101 6.50 -14.08 12.90
N LEU A 102 5.76 -13.53 11.94
CA LEU A 102 5.29 -12.14 12.00
C LEU A 102 4.32 -11.90 13.15
N HIS A 103 3.46 -12.86 13.49
CA HIS A 103 2.60 -12.76 14.68
C HIS A 103 3.39 -12.81 15.99
N ASP A 104 4.43 -13.65 16.05
CA ASP A 104 5.21 -13.88 17.27
C ASP A 104 6.25 -12.77 17.53
N GLU A 105 6.88 -12.26 16.48
CA GLU A 105 8.02 -11.33 16.56
C GLU A 105 7.71 -9.93 16.00
N GLY A 106 6.58 -9.76 15.32
CA GLY A 106 6.20 -8.50 14.68
C GLY A 106 7.10 -8.12 13.50
N ARG A 107 7.13 -6.83 13.17
CA ARG A 107 7.85 -6.28 12.00
C ARG A 107 9.37 -6.41 12.03
N SER A 108 9.96 -6.75 13.19
CA SER A 108 11.42 -6.82 13.35
C SER A 108 11.99 -8.18 12.98
N VAL A 109 11.14 -9.11 12.56
CA VAL A 109 11.53 -10.45 12.13
C VAL A 109 12.46 -10.38 10.93
N GLU A 110 13.49 -11.22 10.94
CA GLU A 110 14.41 -11.41 9.84
C GLU A 110 14.23 -12.82 9.25
N GLY A 111 14.61 -13.01 7.98
CA GLY A 111 14.66 -14.35 7.37
C GLY A 111 13.31 -14.92 6.92
N LEU A 112 12.30 -14.07 6.71
CA LEU A 112 11.07 -14.46 6.02
C LEU A 112 11.38 -14.91 4.58
N ALA A 113 10.73 -15.98 4.13
CA ALA A 113 10.98 -16.58 2.82
C ALA A 113 10.14 -15.95 1.70
N LEU A 114 8.88 -15.62 2.01
CA LEU A 114 7.84 -15.21 1.08
C LEU A 114 7.16 -13.89 1.49
N MET A 115 7.11 -13.59 2.78
CA MET A 115 6.56 -12.32 3.27
C MET A 115 7.61 -11.23 3.41
N THR A 116 7.18 -10.00 3.20
CA THR A 116 7.92 -8.78 3.52
C THR A 116 7.32 -8.18 4.78
N PRO A 117 8.10 -7.85 5.82
CA PRO A 117 7.59 -7.13 6.99
C PRO A 117 7.00 -5.79 6.57
N ALA A 118 6.00 -5.29 7.31
CA ALA A 118 5.43 -3.99 7.01
C ALA A 118 6.53 -2.92 7.15
N PRO A 119 6.64 -1.98 6.19
CA PRO A 119 7.72 -0.99 6.20
C PRO A 119 7.58 0.03 7.35
N ALA A 120 6.39 0.08 7.97
CA ALA A 120 6.05 0.99 9.05
C ALA A 120 4.98 0.39 9.98
N ASP A 121 4.85 0.95 11.18
CA ASP A 121 3.82 0.56 12.15
C ASP A 121 2.51 1.27 11.83
N CYS A 122 1.66 0.60 11.04
CA CYS A 122 0.43 1.17 10.50
C CYS A 122 -0.78 0.57 11.23
N LEU A 123 -1.17 1.20 12.34
CA LEU A 123 -2.47 0.96 12.99
C LEU A 123 -3.56 1.68 12.19
N ILE A 124 -4.31 0.93 11.37
CA ILE A 124 -5.22 1.50 10.37
C ILE A 124 -6.32 2.33 11.04
N THR A 125 -6.42 3.60 10.66
CA THR A 125 -7.50 4.52 11.07
C THR A 125 -8.44 4.86 9.93
N GLU A 126 -7.93 4.89 8.70
CA GLU A 126 -8.67 5.19 7.49
C GLU A 126 -8.04 4.47 6.29
N ILE A 127 -8.88 4.15 5.30
CA ILE A 127 -8.44 3.67 3.99
C ILE A 127 -9.08 4.56 2.93
N SER A 128 -8.27 5.17 2.07
CA SER A 128 -8.73 6.05 0.99
C SER A 128 -8.27 5.50 -0.36
N LEU A 129 -9.17 5.48 -1.34
CA LEU A 129 -8.91 4.96 -2.68
C LEU A 129 -8.91 6.10 -3.69
N TYR A 130 -7.91 6.10 -4.56
CA TYR A 130 -7.80 7.04 -5.66
C TYR A 130 -7.51 6.31 -6.97
N ALA A 131 -8.05 6.84 -8.05
CA ALA A 131 -7.83 6.35 -9.40
C ALA A 131 -7.21 7.44 -10.27
N LEU A 132 -6.29 7.02 -11.12
CA LEU A 132 -5.76 7.82 -12.20
C LEU A 132 -5.54 6.92 -13.41
N ASP A 133 -6.43 7.00 -14.40
CA ASP A 133 -6.39 6.16 -15.59
C ASP A 133 -6.32 4.66 -15.22
N GLU A 134 -5.25 3.96 -15.64
CA GLU A 134 -5.01 2.55 -15.31
C GLU A 134 -4.38 2.32 -13.94
N ARG A 135 -4.06 3.38 -13.19
CA ARG A 135 -3.42 3.27 -11.88
C ARG A 135 -4.44 3.40 -10.75
N ARG A 136 -4.20 2.67 -9.66
CA ARG A 136 -4.88 2.88 -8.38
C ARG A 136 -3.87 3.23 -7.31
N ARG A 137 -4.34 4.01 -6.36
CA ARG A 137 -3.60 4.37 -5.16
C ARG A 137 -4.51 4.10 -3.98
N ILE A 138 -4.05 3.26 -3.09
CA ILE A 138 -4.74 2.88 -1.87
C ILE A 138 -3.88 3.40 -0.72
N LEU A 139 -4.43 4.35 0.03
CA LEU A 139 -3.77 4.94 1.18
C LEU A 139 -4.36 4.33 2.45
N LEU A 140 -3.54 3.60 3.19
CA LEU A 140 -3.85 3.13 4.54
C LEU A 140 -3.26 4.15 5.51
N THR A 141 -4.12 5.00 6.06
CA THR A 141 -3.71 6.00 7.04
C THR A 141 -3.61 5.34 8.41
N GLY A 142 -2.41 5.30 8.97
CA GLY A 142 -2.19 4.83 10.33
C GLY A 142 -2.19 5.97 11.36
N GLU A 143 -2.24 5.62 12.65
CA GLU A 143 -2.15 6.61 13.75
C GLU A 143 -0.83 7.40 13.71
N ASP A 144 0.29 6.72 13.48
CA ASP A 144 1.63 7.32 13.43
C ASP A 144 2.27 7.29 12.04
N GLU A 145 2.18 6.13 11.36
CA GLU A 145 2.76 5.91 10.05
C GLU A 145 1.71 5.36 9.09
N SER A 146 1.77 5.78 7.83
CA SER A 146 0.82 5.37 6.79
C SER A 146 1.50 4.52 5.73
N LEU A 147 0.70 3.68 5.08
CA LEU A 147 1.13 2.88 3.94
C LEU A 147 0.46 3.38 2.66
N LEU A 148 1.27 3.60 1.63
CA LEU A 148 0.84 3.85 0.28
C LEU A 148 1.00 2.57 -0.53
N ILE A 149 -0.08 2.13 -1.16
CA ILE A 149 -0.07 1.04 -2.12
C ILE A 149 -0.45 1.63 -3.47
N GLU A 150 0.41 1.49 -4.47
CA GLU A 150 0.07 1.82 -5.84
C GLU A 150 0.00 0.55 -6.68
N THR A 151 -0.99 0.49 -7.56
CA THR A 151 -1.20 -0.62 -8.48
C THR A 151 -1.38 -0.10 -9.92
N SER A 152 -0.98 -0.90 -10.91
CA SER A 152 -1.14 -0.63 -12.34
C SER A 152 -1.94 -1.76 -13.01
N LEU A 153 -3.11 -1.45 -13.59
CA LEU A 153 -3.95 -2.43 -14.28
C LEU A 153 -3.32 -2.98 -15.56
N GLY A 154 -2.59 -2.14 -16.29
CA GLY A 154 -1.97 -2.52 -17.56
C GLY A 154 -0.68 -3.34 -17.39
N GLU A 155 0.07 -3.10 -16.32
CA GLU A 155 1.39 -3.70 -16.09
C GLU A 155 1.39 -4.76 -14.98
N GLY A 156 0.33 -4.80 -14.15
CA GLY A 156 0.25 -5.70 -12.99
C GLY A 156 1.24 -5.34 -11.87
N GLU A 157 1.83 -4.13 -11.93
CA GLU A 157 2.80 -3.66 -10.94
C GLU A 157 2.10 -3.28 -9.64
N ILE A 158 2.70 -3.66 -8.52
CA ILE A 158 2.27 -3.27 -7.18
C ILE A 158 3.50 -2.78 -6.40
N SER A 159 3.42 -1.57 -5.85
CA SER A 159 4.44 -0.98 -4.98
C SER A 159 3.87 -0.60 -3.62
N VAL A 160 4.66 -0.80 -2.57
CA VAL A 160 4.30 -0.47 -1.20
C VAL A 160 5.35 0.48 -0.63
N GLU A 161 4.92 1.64 -0.18
CA GLU A 161 5.77 2.64 0.46
C GLU A 161 5.18 3.05 1.81
N SER A 162 6.04 3.41 2.75
CA SER A 162 5.60 4.02 4.01
C SER A 162 5.95 5.49 4.06
N PHE A 163 5.10 6.29 4.68
CA PHE A 163 5.40 7.68 4.95
C PHE A 163 4.77 8.15 6.25
N LYS A 164 5.35 9.20 6.83
CA LYS A 164 4.78 9.89 7.99
C LYS A 164 4.13 11.16 7.51
N PHE A 165 2.89 11.40 7.93
CA PHE A 165 2.38 12.76 7.87
C PHE A 165 3.24 13.60 8.81
N ALA A 166 3.90 14.63 8.28
CA ALA A 166 4.55 15.60 9.13
C ALA A 166 3.47 16.17 10.05
N ALA A 167 3.58 15.91 11.35
CA ALA A 167 2.67 16.49 12.33
C ALA A 167 2.70 18.00 12.10
N ASP A 168 1.60 18.55 11.59
CA ASP A 168 1.42 19.99 11.48
C ASP A 168 1.70 20.54 12.87
N THR A 169 2.76 21.34 12.96
CA THR A 169 3.15 22.04 14.16
C THR A 169 2.05 23.05 14.45
N MET A 170 1.05 22.67 15.23
CA MET A 170 0.05 23.56 15.82
C MET A 170 0.33 23.76 17.31
#